data_AF-A0A968P238-F1
#
_entry.id   AF-A0A968P238-F1
#
_cell.length_a   1.000
_cell.length_b   1.000
_cell.length_c   1.000
_cell.angle_alpha   90.00
_cell.angle_beta   90.00
_cell.angle_gamma   90.00
#
_symmetry.space_group_name_H-M   'P 1'
#
loop_
_entity.id
_entity.type
_entity.pdbx_description
1 polymer ?
#
loop_
_entity_poly.entity_id
_entity_poly.type
_entity_poly.pdbx_seq_one_letter_code
_entity_poly.pdbx_strand_id
1 'polypeptide(L)'
;MLHYQLKPAGERRYVVYFAGRPVGNLSQWPGAPAELRFFSTDHLGTLILESSVAGKLRWGGGFEPFGGDFSGAQQAGIFLRFPGQWHDDAWASSGLQSLSYYNVRRWYHPAIGSYSQPDPARLASQSDTAFSPDGVQPSQSFYGYALQNPVLYIDPLGLKARVCCRKIPVVGIAGFRHCYIEIERDGRSTTCGLIGGRFSLEKGTGEIFRDNDFDDGGDCGAWNETCGTDECVVRRVQAYPNPSKYRLARGPNSNTFAGTIARACGLEPPGVVGSRTPGWNDPPAEPKEGKPQKSVACSLP
;
A
#
# COMPACT_ATOMS: atom_id res chain seq x y z
N MET A 1 -5.12 -13.32 -6.43
CA MET A 1 -3.70 -13.33 -6.84
C MET A 1 -3.12 -14.67 -6.46
N LEU A 2 -2.47 -15.39 -7.37
CA LEU A 2 -1.80 -16.67 -7.09
C LEU A 2 -0.37 -16.37 -6.63
N HIS A 3 0.00 -16.77 -5.41
CA HIS A 3 1.38 -16.71 -4.94
C HIS A 3 2.07 -18.06 -5.21
N TYR A 4 3.29 -18.03 -5.73
CA TYR A 4 4.07 -19.18 -6.17
C TYR A 4 5.39 -19.26 -5.40
N GLN A 5 5.69 -20.43 -4.84
CA GLN A 5 6.98 -20.71 -4.20
C GLN A 5 7.51 -22.05 -4.74
N LEU A 6 8.75 -22.04 -5.24
CA LEU A 6 9.50 -23.23 -5.59
C LEU A 6 10.18 -23.77 -4.34
N LYS A 7 9.87 -25.01 -3.97
CA LYS A 7 10.72 -25.74 -3.01
C LYS A 7 11.89 -26.41 -3.74
N PRO A 8 13.03 -26.62 -3.05
CA PRO A 8 14.02 -27.59 -3.52
C PRO A 8 13.31 -28.94 -3.73
N ALA A 9 13.53 -29.58 -4.89
CA ALA A 9 12.88 -30.81 -5.38
C ALA A 9 11.61 -30.68 -6.26
N GLY A 10 11.22 -29.48 -6.69
CA GLY A 10 10.28 -29.31 -7.81
C GLY A 10 8.79 -29.30 -7.47
N GLU A 11 8.44 -29.24 -6.18
CA GLU A 11 7.07 -28.97 -5.72
C GLU A 11 6.61 -27.57 -6.16
N ARG A 12 5.41 -27.49 -6.75
CA ARG A 12 4.73 -26.23 -7.06
C ARG A 12 3.61 -26.02 -6.04
N ARG A 13 3.61 -24.88 -5.36
CA ARG A 13 2.52 -24.47 -4.47
C ARG A 13 1.84 -23.22 -4.99
N TYR A 14 0.51 -23.23 -4.87
CA TYR A 14 -0.36 -22.14 -5.28
C TYR A 14 -1.26 -21.77 -4.12
N VAL A 15 -1.28 -20.50 -3.73
CA VAL A 15 -2.24 -20.00 -2.72
C VAL A 15 -3.46 -19.44 -3.41
N VAL A 16 -4.64 -19.87 -2.96
CA VAL A 16 -5.94 -19.37 -3.43
C VAL A 16 -6.41 -18.29 -2.47
N TYR A 17 -6.77 -17.13 -3.02
CA TYR A 17 -7.28 -16.00 -2.27
C TYR A 17 -8.74 -15.70 -2.63
N PHE A 18 -9.54 -15.36 -1.63
CA PHE A 18 -10.90 -14.84 -1.80
C PHE A 18 -11.07 -13.62 -0.89
N ALA A 19 -11.60 -12.52 -1.45
CA ALA A 19 -11.79 -11.26 -0.73
C ALA A 19 -10.55 -10.78 0.05
N GLY A 20 -9.36 -10.92 -0.55
CA GLY A 20 -8.08 -10.52 0.06
C GLY A 20 -7.52 -11.48 1.10
N ARG A 21 -8.18 -12.61 1.36
CA ARG A 21 -7.75 -13.59 2.38
C ARG A 21 -7.34 -14.93 1.76
N PRO A 22 -6.30 -15.60 2.28
CA PRO A 22 -5.95 -16.94 1.84
C PRO A 22 -7.04 -17.93 2.29
N VAL A 23 -7.60 -18.68 1.35
CA VAL A 23 -8.67 -19.67 1.60
C VAL A 23 -8.25 -21.11 1.30
N GLY A 24 -7.08 -21.29 0.70
CA GLY A 24 -6.52 -22.62 0.52
C GLY A 24 -5.19 -22.61 -0.19
N ASN A 25 -4.60 -23.79 -0.31
CA ASN A 25 -3.44 -24.03 -1.16
C ASN A 25 -3.62 -25.28 -2.02
N LEU A 26 -3.01 -25.26 -3.19
CA LEU A 26 -2.85 -26.39 -4.07
C LEU A 26 -1.36 -26.71 -4.18
N SER A 27 -0.95 -27.87 -3.67
CA SER A 27 0.43 -28.39 -3.80
C SER A 27 0.51 -29.47 -4.86
N GLN A 28 1.51 -29.41 -5.73
CA GLN A 28 1.73 -30.36 -6.81
C GLN A 28 3.19 -30.78 -6.88
N TRP A 29 3.45 -32.08 -6.70
CA TRP A 29 4.76 -32.69 -6.91
C TRP A 29 4.85 -33.33 -8.29
N PRO A 30 6.04 -33.35 -8.92
CA PRO A 30 6.25 -34.09 -10.16
C PRO A 30 5.90 -35.58 -9.97
N GLY A 31 5.01 -36.11 -10.82
CA GLY A 31 4.58 -37.53 -10.75
C GLY A 31 3.55 -37.88 -9.67
N ALA A 32 3.04 -36.89 -8.92
CA ALA A 32 2.00 -37.10 -7.90
C ALA A 32 0.72 -36.32 -8.23
N PRO A 33 -0.46 -36.77 -7.75
CA PRO A 33 -1.68 -35.99 -7.86
C PRO A 33 -1.55 -34.67 -7.08
N ALA A 34 -2.22 -33.62 -7.58
CA ALA A 34 -2.29 -32.36 -6.86
C ALA A 34 -3.14 -32.50 -5.59
N GLU A 35 -2.70 -31.89 -4.50
CA GLU A 35 -3.38 -31.91 -3.21
C GLU A 35 -3.94 -30.52 -2.91
N LEU A 36 -5.26 -30.43 -2.75
CA LEU A 36 -5.97 -29.22 -2.33
C LEU A 36 -6.18 -29.25 -0.82
N ARG A 37 -5.92 -28.12 -0.17
CA ARG A 37 -6.13 -27.92 1.26
C ARG A 37 -6.80 -26.59 1.50
N PHE A 38 -7.65 -26.53 2.52
CA PHE A 38 -8.42 -25.34 2.87
C PHE A 38 -7.83 -24.64 4.07
N PHE A 39 -7.94 -23.31 4.06
CA PHE A 39 -7.40 -22.43 5.08
C PHE A 39 -8.52 -21.70 5.80
N SER A 40 -8.40 -21.60 7.12
CA SER A 40 -9.21 -20.69 7.94
C SER A 40 -8.31 -19.64 8.57
N THR A 41 -8.77 -18.39 8.58
CA THR A 41 -7.98 -17.24 9.02
C THR A 41 -8.63 -16.50 10.20
N ASP A 42 -7.82 -15.77 10.96
CA ASP A 42 -8.28 -14.84 12.00
C ASP A 42 -8.88 -13.54 11.41
N HIS A 43 -9.17 -12.54 12.25
CA HIS A 43 -9.72 -11.26 11.80
C HIS A 43 -8.77 -10.43 10.94
N LEU A 44 -7.45 -10.68 10.95
CA LEU A 44 -6.47 -10.00 10.11
C LEU A 44 -6.19 -10.75 8.81
N GLY A 45 -6.52 -12.03 8.73
CA GLY A 45 -6.22 -12.88 7.57
C GLY A 45 -5.03 -13.81 7.80
N THR A 46 -4.55 -13.93 9.04
CA THR A 46 -3.51 -14.88 9.44
C THR A 46 -4.08 -16.28 9.48
N LEU A 47 -3.37 -17.27 8.95
CA LEU A 47 -3.81 -18.67 8.99
C LEU A 47 -3.82 -19.20 10.42
N ILE A 48 -4.94 -19.79 10.85
CA ILE A 48 -5.07 -20.44 12.17
C ILE A 48 -5.41 -21.93 12.06
N LEU A 49 -5.83 -22.38 10.87
CA LEU A 49 -6.22 -23.77 10.64
C LEU A 49 -6.08 -24.17 9.17
N GLU A 50 -5.54 -25.36 8.94
CA GLU A 50 -5.53 -26.05 7.64
C GLU A 50 -6.34 -27.36 7.74
N SER A 51 -7.23 -27.59 6.77
CA SER A 51 -7.99 -28.83 6.65
C SER A 51 -7.85 -29.47 5.26
N SER A 52 -8.03 -30.79 5.20
CA SER A 52 -8.07 -31.53 3.94
C SER A 52 -9.42 -31.36 3.23
N VAL A 53 -9.51 -31.83 1.98
CA VAL A 53 -10.80 -31.88 1.24
C VAL A 53 -11.90 -32.68 1.93
N ALA A 54 -11.54 -33.61 2.82
CA ALA A 54 -12.48 -34.38 3.63
C ALA A 54 -12.85 -33.69 4.95
N GLY A 55 -12.44 -32.43 5.15
CA GLY A 55 -12.67 -31.66 6.38
C GLY A 55 -11.85 -32.12 7.58
N LYS A 56 -10.84 -32.99 7.38
CA LYS A 56 -9.96 -33.43 8.49
C LYS A 56 -8.94 -32.36 8.82
N LEU A 57 -8.73 -32.11 10.10
CA LEU A 57 -7.70 -31.21 10.60
C LEU A 57 -6.31 -31.74 10.19
N ARG A 58 -5.53 -30.89 9.52
CA ARG A 58 -4.14 -31.18 9.16
C ARG A 58 -3.16 -30.40 10.02
N TRP A 59 -3.50 -29.15 10.29
CA TRP A 59 -2.80 -28.28 11.21
C TRP A 59 -3.79 -27.31 11.83
N GLY A 60 -3.61 -27.02 13.10
CA GLY A 60 -4.42 -26.05 13.81
C GLY A 60 -3.61 -25.48 14.94
N GLY A 61 -3.66 -24.17 15.08
CA GLY A 61 -2.95 -23.44 16.11
C GLY A 61 -2.85 -21.97 15.75
N GLY A 62 -1.80 -21.32 16.21
CA GLY A 62 -1.69 -19.88 16.07
C GLY A 62 -0.25 -19.43 16.04
N PHE A 63 -0.11 -18.13 15.87
CA PHE A 63 1.15 -17.44 16.01
C PHE A 63 1.15 -16.66 17.31
N GLU A 64 2.33 -16.43 17.85
CA GLU A 64 2.52 -15.47 18.94
C GLU A 64 2.05 -14.07 18.51
N PRO A 65 1.84 -13.12 19.45
CA PRO A 65 1.38 -11.77 19.09
C PRO A 65 2.20 -11.10 17.99
N PHE A 66 3.50 -11.37 17.92
CA PHE A 66 4.40 -10.84 16.88
C PHE A 66 4.70 -11.84 15.75
N GLY A 67 3.88 -12.88 15.58
CA GLY A 67 3.93 -13.77 14.41
C GLY A 67 4.82 -14.99 14.58
N GLY A 68 5.46 -15.16 15.74
CA GLY A 68 6.31 -16.32 16.04
C GLY A 68 5.53 -17.63 15.93
N ASP A 69 6.19 -18.67 15.42
CA ASP A 69 5.57 -19.99 15.25
C ASP A 69 5.40 -20.68 16.61
N PHE A 70 4.18 -20.66 17.14
CA PHE A 70 3.84 -21.24 18.43
C PHE A 70 3.47 -22.73 18.35
N SER A 71 2.87 -23.16 17.24
CA SER A 71 2.22 -24.47 17.11
C SER A 71 2.77 -25.30 15.95
N GLY A 72 4.05 -25.13 15.65
CA GLY A 72 4.77 -25.94 14.67
C GLY A 72 4.23 -25.82 13.24
N ALA A 73 3.83 -24.61 12.84
CA ALA A 73 3.38 -24.28 11.50
C ALA A 73 4.42 -24.72 10.44
N GLN A 74 5.71 -24.46 10.69
CA GLN A 74 6.79 -24.85 9.79
C GLN A 74 6.86 -26.37 9.60
N GLN A 75 6.82 -27.15 10.67
CA GLN A 75 6.87 -28.62 10.62
C GLN A 75 5.63 -29.18 9.90
N ALA A 76 4.48 -28.52 10.03
CA ALA A 76 3.27 -28.85 9.28
C ALA A 76 3.32 -28.42 7.81
N GLY A 77 4.40 -27.77 7.37
CA GLY A 77 4.56 -27.27 6.00
C GLY A 77 3.76 -26.01 5.68
N ILE A 78 3.24 -25.33 6.71
CA ILE A 78 2.59 -24.02 6.63
C ILE A 78 3.67 -22.96 6.47
N PHE A 79 3.66 -22.31 5.32
CA PHE A 79 4.64 -21.27 4.98
C PHE A 79 4.07 -19.86 5.13
N LEU A 80 2.75 -19.68 5.09
CA LEU A 80 2.15 -18.37 5.35
C LEU A 80 2.36 -17.95 6.81
N ARG A 81 2.58 -16.66 7.02
CA ARG A 81 2.70 -16.02 8.33
C ARG A 81 1.63 -14.93 8.43
N PHE A 82 1.90 -13.81 9.11
CA PHE A 82 1.00 -12.65 9.04
C PHE A 82 0.76 -12.21 7.60
N PRO A 83 -0.35 -11.51 7.31
CA PRO A 83 -0.65 -11.04 5.95
C PRO A 83 0.55 -10.34 5.30
N GLY A 84 0.90 -10.76 4.10
CA GLY A 84 2.09 -10.29 3.36
C GLY A 84 3.38 -11.06 3.64
N GLN A 85 3.41 -11.89 4.69
CA GLN A 85 4.60 -12.58 5.17
C GLN A 85 4.60 -14.07 4.83
N TRP A 86 5.78 -14.60 4.50
CA TRP A 86 5.99 -16.04 4.36
C TRP A 86 7.32 -16.49 4.93
N HIS A 87 7.34 -17.75 5.33
CA HIS A 87 8.52 -18.51 5.64
C HIS A 87 9.06 -19.17 4.37
N ASP A 88 10.36 -19.07 4.16
CA ASP A 88 11.02 -19.66 3.00
C ASP A 88 12.17 -20.58 3.41
N ASP A 89 11.94 -21.88 3.19
CA ASP A 89 12.85 -22.96 3.54
C ASP A 89 14.20 -22.86 2.79
N ALA A 90 14.23 -22.20 1.61
CA ALA A 90 15.47 -22.02 0.87
C ALA A 90 16.50 -21.21 1.69
N TRP A 91 16.03 -20.21 2.44
CA TRP A 91 16.86 -19.38 3.30
C TRP A 91 17.21 -20.06 4.63
N ALA A 92 16.48 -21.12 5.00
CA ALA A 92 16.80 -21.96 6.15
C ALA A 92 18.15 -22.70 5.97
N SER A 93 18.55 -23.01 4.73
CA SER A 93 19.84 -23.70 4.48
C SER A 93 21.10 -22.89 4.85
N SER A 94 20.97 -21.59 5.12
CA SER A 94 22.07 -20.66 5.44
C SER A 94 22.43 -20.58 6.94
N GLY A 95 21.74 -21.30 7.82
CA GLY A 95 21.94 -21.21 9.28
C GLY A 95 21.15 -20.10 9.98
N LEU A 96 20.39 -19.28 9.23
CA LEU A 96 19.45 -18.25 9.74
C LEU A 96 18.08 -18.83 10.16
N GLN A 97 18.03 -20.11 10.54
CA GLN A 97 16.91 -21.05 10.39
C GLN A 97 15.55 -20.75 11.04
N SER A 98 15.35 -19.66 11.77
CA SER A 98 14.10 -19.50 12.54
C SER A 98 13.72 -18.05 12.83
N LEU A 99 14.58 -17.09 12.50
CA LEU A 99 14.44 -15.75 13.08
C LEU A 99 13.73 -14.75 12.18
N SER A 100 13.53 -15.03 10.90
CA SER A 100 13.00 -14.04 9.95
C SER A 100 11.96 -14.59 8.99
N TYR A 101 10.94 -13.78 8.74
CA TYR A 101 9.95 -13.97 7.68
C TYR A 101 10.15 -12.90 6.62
N TYR A 102 9.96 -13.28 5.36
CA TYR A 102 10.03 -12.32 4.28
C TYR A 102 8.67 -11.64 4.13
N ASN A 103 8.62 -10.32 4.32
CA ASN A 103 7.41 -9.50 4.15
C ASN A 103 7.52 -8.64 2.89
N VAL A 104 7.41 -9.27 1.72
CA VAL A 104 7.48 -8.68 0.37
C VAL A 104 8.79 -7.95 0.01
N ARG A 105 9.32 -7.10 0.91
CA ARG A 105 10.45 -6.18 0.72
C ARG A 105 11.41 -6.13 1.89
N ARG A 106 10.97 -6.54 3.09
CA ARG A 106 11.78 -6.48 4.31
C ARG A 106 11.76 -7.82 5.03
N TRP A 107 12.88 -8.16 5.63
CA TRP A 107 12.95 -9.29 6.55
C TRP A 107 12.39 -8.84 7.90
N TYR A 108 11.34 -9.52 8.35
CA TYR A 108 10.68 -9.29 9.62
C TYR A 108 11.12 -10.34 10.64
N HIS A 109 11.54 -9.93 11.83
CA HIS A 109 11.92 -10.81 12.91
C HIS A 109 10.81 -10.90 13.97
N PRO A 110 10.02 -11.99 14.02
CA PRO A 110 8.96 -12.15 15.01
C PRO A 110 9.48 -12.12 16.46
N ALA A 111 10.67 -12.69 16.71
CA ALA A 111 11.25 -12.79 18.05
C ALA A 111 11.50 -11.42 18.72
N ILE A 112 11.71 -10.37 17.91
CA ILE A 112 11.93 -8.99 18.37
C ILE A 112 10.85 -8.02 17.88
N GLY A 113 9.81 -8.51 17.21
CA GLY A 113 8.69 -7.70 16.70
C GLY A 113 9.09 -6.60 15.71
N SER A 114 10.18 -6.78 14.96
CA SER A 114 10.79 -5.69 14.17
C SER A 114 11.40 -6.18 12.85
N TYR A 115 11.49 -5.30 11.87
CA TYR A 115 12.24 -5.49 10.63
C TYR A 115 13.75 -5.55 10.90
N SER A 116 14.51 -6.23 10.04
CA SER A 116 15.97 -6.34 10.11
C SER A 116 16.70 -5.13 9.52
N GLN A 117 15.97 -4.35 8.72
CA GLN A 117 16.48 -3.19 8.01
C GLN A 117 15.68 -1.97 8.44
N PRO A 118 16.34 -0.81 8.62
CA PRO A 118 15.64 0.42 8.90
C PRO A 118 14.77 0.76 7.70
N ASP A 119 13.64 1.40 7.97
CA ASP A 119 12.75 1.87 6.93
C ASP A 119 13.50 2.84 6.00
N PRO A 120 13.73 2.49 4.72
CA PRO A 120 14.48 3.33 3.80
C PRO A 120 13.88 4.73 3.64
N ALA A 121 12.55 4.88 3.78
CA ALA A 121 11.91 6.18 3.67
C ALA A 121 12.07 7.03 4.94
N ARG A 122 12.05 6.41 6.12
CA ARG A 122 12.40 7.12 7.36
C ARG A 122 13.86 7.57 7.35
N LEU A 123 14.76 6.75 6.79
CA LEU A 123 16.16 7.12 6.60
C LEU A 123 16.30 8.30 5.62
N ALA A 124 15.52 8.32 4.54
CA ALA A 124 15.49 9.42 3.57
C ALA A 124 14.83 10.72 4.10
N SER A 125 13.93 10.62 5.08
CA SER A 125 13.27 11.79 5.71
C SER A 125 14.15 12.56 6.70
N GLN A 126 15.36 12.08 6.99
CA GLN A 126 16.28 12.71 7.95
C GLN A 126 17.16 13.84 7.37
N SER A 127 16.97 14.24 6.11
CA SER A 127 17.52 15.52 5.65
C SER A 127 16.62 16.67 6.14
N ASP A 128 17.14 17.47 7.09
CA ASP A 128 16.69 18.82 7.49
C ASP A 128 15.82 19.00 8.76
N THR A 129 15.53 17.97 9.57
CA THR A 129 14.74 18.14 10.82
C THR A 129 15.38 17.61 12.10
N ALA A 130 16.70 17.36 12.10
CA ALA A 130 17.45 16.87 13.27
C ALA A 130 17.41 17.78 14.52
N PHE A 131 16.74 18.93 14.46
CA PHE A 131 16.56 19.88 15.56
C PHE A 131 15.14 20.46 15.60
N SER A 132 14.11 19.60 15.77
CA SER A 132 12.86 20.09 16.37
C SER A 132 13.06 20.21 17.89
N PRO A 133 12.94 21.41 18.49
CA PRO A 133 13.04 21.61 19.94
C PRO A 133 11.87 20.96 20.71
N ASP A 134 10.80 20.60 20.00
CA ASP A 134 9.68 19.83 20.50
C ASP A 134 9.99 18.35 20.24
N GLY A 135 10.54 17.69 21.27
CA GLY A 135 11.22 16.40 21.20
C GLY A 135 10.63 15.34 20.25
N VAL A 136 11.55 14.56 19.68
CA VAL A 136 11.34 13.26 19.02
C VAL A 136 9.98 12.66 19.39
N GLN A 137 9.03 12.60 18.43
CA GLN A 137 7.75 11.95 18.64
C GLN A 137 8.01 10.53 19.15
N PRO A 138 7.68 10.22 20.43
CA PRO A 138 8.10 8.98 21.05
C PRO A 138 7.14 7.88 20.63
N SER A 139 7.37 7.22 19.48
CA SER A 139 6.81 5.87 19.25
C SER A 139 7.19 5.17 17.94
N GLN A 140 7.75 5.82 16.93
CA GLN A 140 7.91 5.16 15.62
C GLN A 140 9.34 4.66 15.37
N SER A 141 9.59 3.42 15.76
CA SER A 141 10.83 2.69 15.45
C SER A 141 11.08 2.65 13.94
N PHE A 142 12.30 2.93 13.49
CA PHE A 142 12.77 2.70 12.11
C PHE A 142 12.58 1.25 11.67
N TYR A 143 12.40 0.34 12.61
CA TYR A 143 12.28 -1.09 12.37
C TYR A 143 10.89 -1.62 12.75
N GLY A 144 9.95 -0.77 13.16
CA GLY A 144 8.69 -1.23 13.73
C GLY A 144 7.77 -1.93 12.72
N TYR A 145 7.17 -3.06 13.12
CA TYR A 145 6.06 -3.69 12.40
C TYR A 145 4.71 -3.25 12.98
N ALA A 146 3.73 -2.96 12.13
CA ALA A 146 2.32 -2.78 12.53
C ALA A 146 2.10 -1.84 13.74
N LEU A 147 2.85 -0.72 13.81
CA LEU A 147 2.82 0.23 14.95
C LEU A 147 3.06 -0.42 16.32
N GLN A 148 3.80 -1.54 16.38
CA GLN A 148 3.99 -2.35 17.59
C GLN A 148 2.67 -2.92 18.16
N ASN A 149 1.61 -2.97 17.35
CA ASN A 149 0.31 -3.58 17.70
C ASN A 149 -0.19 -4.52 16.58
N PRO A 150 0.51 -5.64 16.37
CA PRO A 150 0.18 -6.66 15.35
C PRO A 150 -1.12 -7.43 15.61
N VAL A 151 -1.78 -7.19 16.74
CA VAL A 151 -3.11 -7.76 17.03
C VAL A 151 -4.22 -6.96 16.31
N LEU A 152 -3.98 -5.68 16.05
CA LEU A 152 -4.95 -4.79 15.40
C LEU A 152 -4.54 -4.39 13.98
N TYR A 153 -3.24 -4.38 13.69
CA TYR A 153 -2.71 -3.87 12.43
C TYR A 153 -1.83 -4.90 11.73
N ILE A 154 -1.72 -4.74 10.41
CA ILE A 154 -0.87 -5.56 9.53
C ILE A 154 -0.04 -4.63 8.65
N ASP A 155 1.05 -5.09 8.06
CA ASP A 155 1.77 -4.35 7.01
C ASP A 155 1.89 -5.27 5.79
N PRO A 156 0.84 -5.41 4.96
CA PRO A 156 0.76 -6.48 3.97
C PRO A 156 1.67 -6.30 2.76
N LEU A 157 2.13 -5.07 2.52
CA LEU A 157 2.81 -4.71 1.28
C LEU A 157 4.11 -3.91 1.49
N GLY A 158 4.34 -3.36 2.68
CA GLY A 158 5.47 -2.47 2.95
C GLY A 158 5.53 -1.27 2.00
N LEU A 159 4.39 -0.62 1.73
CA LEU A 159 4.23 0.45 0.73
C LEU A 159 4.07 1.84 1.34
N LYS A 160 4.18 2.85 0.46
CA LYS A 160 4.10 4.27 0.79
C LYS A 160 3.39 5.09 -0.30
N ALA A 161 2.71 6.16 0.11
CA ALA A 161 2.05 7.13 -0.78
C ALA A 161 2.40 8.58 -0.40
N ARG A 162 2.41 9.51 -1.35
CA ARG A 162 2.66 10.94 -1.09
C ARG A 162 1.89 11.86 -2.02
N VAL A 163 1.88 13.14 -1.68
CA VAL A 163 1.39 14.22 -2.56
C VAL A 163 2.57 14.84 -3.28
N CYS A 164 2.43 15.09 -4.57
CA CYS A 164 3.37 15.90 -5.36
C CYS A 164 2.65 17.09 -5.99
N CYS A 165 3.34 18.22 -6.10
CA CYS A 165 2.82 19.45 -6.70
C CYS A 165 3.84 20.08 -7.65
N ARG A 166 3.47 20.19 -8.93
CA ARG A 166 4.34 20.79 -9.96
C ARG A 166 3.77 22.07 -10.53
N LYS A 167 4.64 22.92 -11.07
CA LYS A 167 4.23 24.18 -11.70
C LYS A 167 3.49 23.91 -13.01
N ILE A 168 2.43 24.66 -13.28
CA ILE A 168 1.71 24.58 -14.55
C ILE A 168 2.41 25.50 -15.57
N PRO A 169 2.93 25.00 -16.70
CA PRO A 169 3.77 25.76 -17.64
C PRO A 169 2.93 26.60 -18.62
N VAL A 170 1.90 27.31 -18.14
CA VAL A 170 1.06 28.16 -19.00
C VAL A 170 1.33 29.64 -18.71
N VAL A 171 1.60 30.40 -19.78
CA VAL A 171 1.81 31.85 -19.76
C VAL A 171 0.55 32.56 -19.18
N GLY A 172 0.72 33.32 -18.09
CA GLY A 172 -0.34 34.14 -17.49
C GLY A 172 -1.01 33.60 -16.23
N ILE A 173 -0.72 32.38 -15.77
CA ILE A 173 -1.21 31.82 -14.48
C ILE A 173 -0.10 31.76 -13.41
N ALA A 174 0.75 32.80 -13.41
CA ALA A 174 1.97 32.96 -12.62
C ALA A 174 2.06 32.11 -11.34
N GLY A 175 2.71 30.95 -11.45
CA GLY A 175 3.10 30.13 -10.31
C GLY A 175 2.03 29.19 -9.76
N PHE A 176 0.86 29.06 -10.39
CA PHE A 176 -0.09 28.00 -10.01
C PHE A 176 0.52 26.62 -10.18
N ARG A 177 0.18 25.77 -9.23
CA ARG A 177 0.63 24.40 -9.15
C ARG A 177 -0.53 23.45 -9.37
N HIS A 178 -0.18 22.30 -9.94
CA HIS A 178 -1.01 21.14 -10.11
C HIS A 178 -0.51 20.08 -9.15
N CYS A 179 -1.40 19.60 -8.28
CA CYS A 179 -1.08 18.55 -7.33
C CYS A 179 -1.73 17.22 -7.72
N TYR A 180 -1.02 16.14 -7.45
CA TYR A 180 -1.42 14.76 -7.73
C TYR A 180 -0.92 13.84 -6.61
N ILE A 181 -1.41 12.60 -6.59
CA ILE A 181 -0.99 11.57 -5.63
C ILE A 181 -0.05 10.60 -6.33
N GLU A 182 1.02 10.23 -5.65
CA GLU A 182 1.96 9.21 -6.10
C GLU A 182 1.94 8.04 -5.13
N ILE A 183 1.86 6.83 -5.67
CA ILE A 183 1.90 5.56 -4.93
C ILE A 183 3.10 4.77 -5.47
N GLU A 184 4.03 4.38 -4.60
CA GLU A 184 5.23 3.63 -5.01
C GLU A 184 5.11 2.15 -4.63
N ARG A 185 5.44 1.27 -5.58
CA ARG A 185 5.60 -0.18 -5.38
C ARG A 185 6.80 -0.67 -6.21
N ASP A 186 7.78 -1.31 -5.58
CA ASP A 186 8.95 -1.94 -6.24
C ASP A 186 9.78 -0.96 -7.09
N GLY A 187 9.92 0.29 -6.63
CA GLY A 187 10.61 1.34 -7.38
C GLY A 187 9.85 1.81 -8.63
N ARG A 188 8.61 1.32 -8.82
CA ARG A 188 7.68 1.79 -9.84
C ARG A 188 6.64 2.68 -9.19
N SER A 189 6.60 3.93 -9.60
CA SER A 189 5.55 4.87 -9.21
C SER A 189 4.32 4.69 -10.08
N THR A 190 3.14 4.82 -9.47
CA THR A 190 1.88 5.09 -10.17
C THR A 190 1.33 6.42 -9.70
N THR A 191 0.96 7.28 -10.63
CA THR A 191 0.44 8.61 -10.32
C THR A 191 -1.04 8.72 -10.63
N CYS A 192 -1.74 9.50 -9.80
CA CYS A 192 -3.16 9.76 -9.90
C CYS A 192 -3.40 11.26 -9.79
N GLY A 193 -3.80 11.89 -10.90
CA GLY A 193 -4.04 13.32 -10.97
C GLY A 193 -5.37 13.64 -11.64
N LEU A 194 -6.05 14.68 -11.13
CA LEU A 194 -7.26 15.23 -11.76
C LEU A 194 -6.85 16.33 -12.74
N ILE A 195 -7.09 16.13 -14.04
CA ILE A 195 -6.73 17.09 -15.09
C ILE A 195 -8.01 17.71 -15.66
N GLY A 196 -8.04 19.04 -15.73
CA GLY A 196 -9.21 19.78 -16.21
C GLY A 196 -8.87 21.08 -16.93
N GLY A 197 -9.89 21.69 -17.54
CA GLY A 197 -9.74 22.94 -18.28
C GLY A 197 -9.21 22.74 -19.69
N ARG A 198 -8.19 23.50 -20.13
CA ARG A 198 -7.62 23.42 -21.50
C ARG A 198 -6.95 22.09 -21.84
N PHE A 199 -6.71 21.24 -20.82
CA PHE A 199 -6.10 19.91 -20.95
C PHE A 199 -7.13 18.79 -20.79
N SER A 200 -8.42 19.12 -20.63
CA SER A 200 -9.54 18.19 -20.71
C SER A 200 -10.37 18.47 -21.96
N LEU A 201 -11.10 17.47 -22.45
CA LEU A 201 -11.93 17.55 -23.66
C LEU A 201 -13.07 18.59 -23.53
N GLU A 202 -13.40 19.04 -22.31
CA GLU A 202 -14.52 19.95 -22.06
C GLU A 202 -14.20 21.03 -20.99
N LYS A 203 -14.61 22.27 -21.28
CA LYS A 203 -14.43 23.40 -20.36
C LYS A 203 -15.17 23.17 -19.04
N GLY A 204 -14.45 23.39 -17.94
CA GLY A 204 -15.00 23.29 -16.59
C GLY A 204 -15.22 21.85 -16.12
N THR A 205 -14.60 20.88 -16.79
CA THR A 205 -14.65 19.46 -16.47
C THR A 205 -13.26 18.98 -16.10
N GLY A 206 -13.17 18.15 -15.06
CA GLY A 206 -11.96 17.49 -14.61
C GLY A 206 -12.13 15.98 -14.68
N GLU A 207 -11.09 15.28 -15.16
CA GLU A 207 -11.04 13.82 -15.24
C GLU A 207 -9.79 13.30 -14.54
N ILE A 208 -9.92 12.15 -13.86
CA ILE A 208 -8.80 11.52 -13.16
C ILE A 208 -8.06 10.62 -14.13
N PHE A 209 -6.75 10.83 -14.23
CA PHE A 209 -5.84 10.03 -15.04
C PHE A 209 -4.88 9.25 -14.15
N ARG A 210 -4.54 8.06 -14.63
CA ARG A 210 -3.44 7.26 -14.12
C ARG A 210 -2.21 7.51 -14.99
N ASP A 211 -1.05 7.66 -14.37
CA ASP A 211 0.26 7.74 -15.04
C ASP A 211 0.28 8.77 -16.18
N ASN A 212 -0.36 9.92 -15.96
CA ASN A 212 -0.36 10.98 -16.94
C ASN A 212 1.03 11.63 -17.01
N ASP A 213 1.53 11.94 -18.20
CA ASP A 213 2.82 12.62 -18.38
C ASP A 213 2.90 13.98 -17.66
N PHE A 214 1.75 14.59 -17.34
CA PHE A 214 1.69 15.81 -16.55
C PHE A 214 1.85 15.56 -15.05
N ASP A 215 1.67 14.34 -14.56
CA ASP A 215 1.85 13.92 -13.17
C ASP A 215 3.24 13.32 -12.97
N ASP A 216 4.27 14.09 -13.34
CA ASP A 216 5.68 13.70 -13.19
C ASP A 216 6.48 14.81 -12.50
N GLY A 217 7.28 14.39 -11.50
CA GLY A 217 8.15 15.22 -10.69
C GLY A 217 7.47 16.38 -9.94
N GLY A 218 8.27 17.38 -9.57
CA GLY A 218 7.84 18.55 -8.82
C GLY A 218 8.20 18.49 -7.34
N ASP A 219 7.53 19.32 -6.54
CA ASP A 219 7.77 19.40 -5.10
C ASP A 219 6.82 18.43 -4.40
N CYS A 220 7.37 17.41 -3.75
CA CYS A 220 6.61 16.36 -3.10
C CYS A 220 6.69 16.44 -1.57
N GLY A 221 5.58 16.08 -0.92
CA GLY A 221 5.53 15.90 0.52
C GLY A 221 6.26 14.62 0.93
N ALA A 222 6.36 14.40 2.24
CA ALA A 222 6.90 13.16 2.76
C ALA A 222 6.07 11.95 2.31
N TRP A 223 6.75 10.83 2.13
CA TRP A 223 6.07 9.54 1.98
C TRP A 223 5.34 9.19 3.27
N ASN A 224 4.05 8.84 3.16
CA ASN A 224 3.26 8.26 4.23
C ASN A 224 3.15 6.75 4.02
N GLU A 225 3.63 6.02 5.01
CA GLU A 225 3.78 4.56 5.02
C GLU A 225 2.92 3.92 6.13
N THR A 226 2.01 4.71 6.71
CA THR A 226 1.05 4.19 7.67
C THR A 226 0.27 3.07 7.00
N CYS A 227 0.14 1.92 7.67
CA CYS A 227 -0.62 0.78 7.15
C CYS A 227 -1.97 1.22 6.58
N GLY A 228 -2.27 0.79 5.34
CA GLY A 228 -3.53 1.06 4.67
C GLY A 228 -3.65 2.47 4.11
N THR A 229 -2.58 3.27 4.11
CA THR A 229 -2.56 4.59 3.45
C THR A 229 -2.75 4.45 1.94
N ASP A 230 -2.07 3.49 1.33
CA ASP A 230 -2.18 3.16 -0.09
C ASP A 230 -3.59 2.66 -0.45
N GLU A 231 -4.16 1.76 0.35
CA GLU A 231 -5.55 1.31 0.21
C GLU A 231 -6.55 2.46 0.40
N CYS A 232 -6.29 3.35 1.38
CA CYS A 232 -7.08 4.54 1.60
C CYS A 232 -7.04 5.43 0.36
N VAL A 233 -5.85 5.70 -0.18
CA VAL A 233 -5.67 6.53 -1.38
C VAL A 233 -6.46 5.93 -2.54
N VAL A 234 -6.28 4.65 -2.84
CA VAL A 234 -7.00 4.00 -3.95
C VAL A 234 -8.52 4.09 -3.76
N ARG A 235 -9.02 3.78 -2.56
CA ARG A 235 -10.46 3.88 -2.24
C ARG A 235 -10.99 5.31 -2.39
N ARG A 236 -10.23 6.32 -1.93
CA ARG A 236 -10.63 7.73 -2.01
C ARG A 236 -10.58 8.27 -3.44
N VAL A 237 -9.60 7.86 -4.22
CA VAL A 237 -9.50 8.18 -5.66
C VAL A 237 -10.69 7.58 -6.42
N GLN A 238 -11.02 6.31 -6.18
CA GLN A 238 -12.14 5.63 -6.83
C GLN A 238 -13.51 6.22 -6.46
N ALA A 239 -13.64 6.76 -5.25
CA ALA A 239 -14.86 7.41 -4.77
C ALA A 239 -14.98 8.89 -5.18
N TYR A 240 -13.91 9.51 -5.70
CA TYR A 240 -13.93 10.91 -6.09
C TYR A 240 -14.73 11.08 -7.39
N PRO A 241 -15.64 12.07 -7.50
CA PRO A 241 -16.45 12.24 -8.71
C PRO A 241 -15.61 12.42 -9.97
N ASN A 242 -15.93 11.62 -10.98
CA ASN A 242 -15.19 11.56 -12.24
C ASN A 242 -16.15 11.26 -13.40
N PRO A 243 -16.37 12.20 -14.34
CA PRO A 243 -15.86 13.56 -14.34
C PRO A 243 -16.49 14.45 -13.25
N SER A 244 -15.72 15.43 -12.79
CA SER A 244 -16.13 16.42 -11.78
C SER A 244 -16.12 17.87 -12.31
N LYS A 245 -16.78 18.78 -11.58
CA LYS A 245 -16.68 20.23 -11.80
C LYS A 245 -15.23 20.67 -11.60
N TYR A 246 -14.69 21.50 -12.52
CA TYR A 246 -13.29 21.94 -12.47
C TYR A 246 -13.12 23.44 -12.70
N ARG A 247 -12.35 24.12 -11.84
CA ARG A 247 -12.07 25.57 -11.89
C ARG A 247 -10.60 25.84 -11.57
N LEU A 248 -9.79 26.04 -12.62
CA LEU A 248 -8.34 26.19 -12.51
C LEU A 248 -7.89 27.20 -11.45
N ALA A 249 -8.52 28.37 -11.37
CA ALA A 249 -8.03 29.50 -10.57
C ALA A 249 -8.54 29.60 -9.12
N ARG A 250 -9.62 28.88 -8.76
CA ARG A 250 -10.27 29.04 -7.45
C ARG A 250 -10.78 27.74 -6.81
N GLY A 251 -10.57 26.58 -7.44
CA GLY A 251 -11.14 25.33 -6.99
C GLY A 251 -12.66 25.20 -7.25
N PRO A 252 -13.21 23.98 -7.29
CA PRO A 252 -12.51 22.71 -7.17
C PRO A 252 -11.61 22.41 -8.40
N ASN A 253 -10.40 21.92 -8.19
CA ASN A 253 -9.42 21.58 -9.26
C ASN A 253 -8.48 20.44 -8.80
N SER A 254 -7.32 20.26 -9.46
CA SER A 254 -6.34 19.23 -9.08
C SER A 254 -5.82 19.37 -7.65
N ASN A 255 -5.67 20.60 -7.16
CA ASN A 255 -5.27 20.86 -5.78
C ASN A 255 -6.37 20.44 -4.79
N THR A 256 -7.64 20.65 -5.15
CA THR A 256 -8.79 20.19 -4.34
C THR A 256 -8.85 18.67 -4.28
N PHE A 257 -8.60 18.00 -5.41
CA PHE A 257 -8.53 16.55 -5.48
C PHE A 257 -7.41 15.99 -4.59
N ALA A 258 -6.17 16.45 -4.79
CA ALA A 258 -5.03 16.00 -4.01
C ALA A 258 -5.19 16.34 -2.52
N GLY A 259 -5.66 17.55 -2.19
CA GLY A 259 -5.91 17.97 -0.81
C GLY A 259 -7.01 17.16 -0.12
N THR A 260 -8.07 16.78 -0.84
CA THR A 260 -9.13 15.92 -0.32
C THR A 260 -8.59 14.55 0.07
N ILE A 261 -7.81 13.93 -0.81
CA ILE A 261 -7.22 12.60 -0.56
C ILE A 261 -6.16 12.70 0.55
N ALA A 262 -5.31 13.73 0.51
CA ALA A 262 -4.26 13.95 1.50
C ALA A 262 -4.84 14.07 2.91
N ARG A 263 -5.86 14.92 3.11
CA ARG A 263 -6.53 15.05 4.41
C ARG A 263 -7.21 13.76 4.85
N ALA A 264 -7.81 13.02 3.91
CA ALA A 264 -8.55 11.80 4.21
C ALA A 264 -7.66 10.60 4.53
N CYS A 265 -6.43 10.56 4.01
CA CYS A 265 -5.48 9.46 4.15
C CYS A 265 -4.20 9.85 4.91
N GLY A 266 -4.16 11.03 5.52
CA GLY A 266 -3.03 11.51 6.32
C GLY A 266 -1.76 11.79 5.51
N LEU A 267 -1.85 12.11 4.22
CA LEU A 267 -0.66 12.47 3.44
C LEU A 267 -0.22 13.89 3.76
N GLU A 268 1.06 14.09 4.01
CA GLU A 268 1.61 15.41 4.27
C GLU A 268 1.67 16.23 2.97
N PRO A 269 1.15 17.48 2.96
CA PRO A 269 1.30 18.36 1.81
C PRO A 269 2.77 18.77 1.64
N PRO A 270 3.29 18.89 0.40
CA PRO A 270 4.59 19.53 0.19
C PRO A 270 4.55 20.98 0.69
N GLY A 271 5.70 21.49 1.14
CA GLY A 271 5.83 22.88 1.66
C GLY A 271 5.47 23.98 0.65
N VAL A 272 5.24 23.62 -0.62
CA VAL A 272 4.77 24.53 -1.66
C VAL A 272 3.26 24.71 -1.72
N VAL A 273 2.50 23.94 -0.93
CA VAL A 273 1.06 24.11 -0.76
C VAL A 273 0.79 25.42 -0.03
N GLY A 274 -0.11 26.24 -0.59
CA GLY A 274 -0.44 27.56 -0.09
C GLY A 274 -1.08 28.42 -1.17
N SER A 275 -0.63 29.68 -1.30
CA SER A 275 -1.18 30.64 -2.27
C SER A 275 -1.05 30.20 -3.73
N ARG A 276 -0.14 29.26 -4.03
CA ARG A 276 0.10 28.71 -5.37
C ARG A 276 -0.69 27.44 -5.68
N THR A 277 -1.43 26.90 -4.73
CA THR A 277 -2.29 25.71 -4.89
C THR A 277 -3.74 26.10 -4.58
N PRO A 278 -4.37 26.98 -5.39
CA PRO A 278 -5.73 27.44 -5.13
C PRO A 278 -6.70 26.27 -5.10
N GLY A 279 -7.62 26.29 -4.14
CA GLY A 279 -8.63 25.24 -3.96
C GLY A 279 -8.17 24.03 -3.14
N TRP A 280 -6.94 24.00 -2.62
CA TRP A 280 -6.43 22.88 -1.81
C TRP A 280 -7.37 22.47 -0.67
N ASN A 281 -7.93 23.44 0.05
CA ASN A 281 -8.83 23.24 1.19
C ASN A 281 -10.33 23.34 0.85
N ASP A 282 -10.68 23.46 -0.43
CA ASP A 282 -12.09 23.51 -0.83
C ASP A 282 -12.78 22.17 -0.56
N PRO A 283 -14.12 22.17 -0.43
CA PRO A 283 -14.90 20.94 -0.44
C PRO A 283 -14.62 20.10 -1.69
N PRO A 284 -14.74 18.76 -1.61
CA PRO A 284 -14.58 17.88 -2.77
C PRO A 284 -15.47 18.31 -3.93
N ALA A 285 -14.97 18.17 -5.15
CA ALA A 285 -15.73 18.56 -6.34
C ALA A 285 -17.03 17.76 -6.47
N GLU A 286 -18.12 18.43 -6.84
CA GLU A 286 -19.35 17.76 -7.24
C GLU A 286 -19.17 17.06 -8.61
N PRO A 287 -19.96 16.00 -8.89
CA PRO A 287 -20.07 15.43 -10.23
C PRO A 287 -20.37 16.49 -11.29
N LYS A 288 -19.82 16.31 -12.50
CA LYS A 288 -20.17 17.14 -13.64
C LYS A 288 -21.60 16.82 -14.09
N GLU A 289 -22.49 17.81 -14.02
CA GLU A 289 -23.89 17.68 -14.46
C GLU A 289 -23.99 17.22 -15.92
N GLY A 290 -24.93 16.31 -16.18
CA GLY A 290 -25.17 15.76 -17.51
C GLY A 290 -24.10 14.79 -18.03
N LYS A 291 -23.17 14.32 -17.17
CA LYS A 291 -22.14 13.35 -17.57
C LYS A 291 -22.23 12.05 -16.76
N PRO A 292 -22.17 10.88 -17.43
CA PRO A 292 -22.10 9.61 -16.73
C PRO A 292 -20.78 9.51 -15.97
N GLN A 293 -20.83 8.99 -14.74
CA GLN A 293 -19.64 8.76 -13.95
C GLN A 293 -18.82 7.61 -14.54
N LYS A 294 -17.51 7.78 -14.58
CA LYS A 294 -16.52 6.84 -15.11
C LYS A 294 -15.75 6.24 -13.94
N SER A 295 -15.52 4.93 -13.98
CA SER A 295 -14.56 4.28 -13.08
C SER A 295 -13.16 4.83 -13.33
N VAL A 296 -12.37 4.94 -12.26
CA VAL A 296 -10.99 5.43 -12.31
C VAL A 296 -10.04 4.24 -12.36
N ALA A 297 -9.05 4.28 -13.25
CA ALA A 297 -8.05 3.21 -13.40
C ALA A 297 -6.87 3.30 -12.42
N CYS A 298 -6.94 4.19 -11.43
CA CYS A 298 -5.96 4.30 -10.36
C CYS A 298 -6.06 3.08 -9.44
N SER A 299 -5.21 2.10 -9.69
CA SER A 299 -5.02 0.93 -8.85
C SER A 299 -3.66 1.01 -8.14
N LEU A 300 -3.48 0.20 -7.10
CA LEU A 300 -2.14 -0.10 -6.63
C LEU A 300 -1.29 -0.61 -7.82
N PRO A 301 0.00 -0.25 -7.90
CA PRO A 301 0.86 -0.66 -9.01
C PRO A 301 0.98 -2.19 -9.12
#